data_AF-A0A0G0EUC4-F1
#
_entry.id   AF-A0A0G0EUC4-F1
#
_cell.length_a   1.000
_cell.length_b   1.000
_cell.length_c   1.000
_cell.angle_alpha   90.00
_cell.angle_beta   90.00
_cell.angle_gamma   90.00
#
_symmetry.space_group_name_H-M   'P 1'
#
loop_
_entity.id
_entity.type
_entity.pdbx_description
1 polymer ?
#
loop_
_entity_poly.entity_id
_entity_poly.type
_entity_poly.pdbx_seq_one_letter_code
_entity_poly.pdbx_strand_id
1 'polypeptide(L)'
;MKKNRMENYGKKIMLVAMFFLMFSFWNANAQQDTMEQQPPQVDYQGQPPVDYDLDGLTDQAEIQIYKTDPKNPDTDGDGYYDGTETVSLADPLDAAMIPGIPITEEPVVTNDEVPWAWYVSRASGLVAFLLLYLSIFFGLVIRVPFVHKIFSPLGSMQAHGWIALQALFFAFIHGVVLIFDKFINLSLWNIFVPFSSSYEPTLLALGTISLYLMIILIVTSYGRKYMSQKIWRAIHFSNIFLYVFTIVHALMLGTDLKNEVARNIFIYANAFLILFMFVNMFVRIRKNIIRRNSNNVENINTVQ
;
A
#
# COMPACT_ATOMS: atom_id res chain seq x y z
N MET A 1 -37.43 36.45 31.08
CA MET A 1 -36.55 37.27 30.22
C MET A 1 -35.26 36.57 29.73
N LYS A 2 -34.73 35.52 30.40
CA LYS A 2 -33.51 34.81 29.93
C LYS A 2 -33.72 33.84 28.75
N LYS A 3 -34.92 33.26 28.59
CA LYS A 3 -35.22 32.27 27.54
C LYS A 3 -35.20 32.86 26.11
N ASN A 4 -35.78 34.05 25.92
CA ASN A 4 -35.79 34.74 24.62
C ASN A 4 -34.40 35.24 24.16
N ARG A 5 -33.43 35.39 25.07
CA ARG A 5 -32.09 35.84 24.72
C ARG A 5 -31.27 34.72 24.07
N MET A 6 -31.41 33.48 24.54
CA MET A 6 -30.70 32.31 23.99
C MET A 6 -31.23 31.91 22.61
N GLU A 7 -32.54 32.04 22.38
CA GLU A 7 -33.16 31.76 21.08
C GLU A 7 -32.69 32.73 19.98
N ASN A 8 -32.45 33.99 20.33
CA ASN A 8 -31.93 34.99 19.41
C ASN A 8 -30.44 34.78 19.07
N TYR A 9 -29.64 34.19 19.97
CA TYR A 9 -28.25 33.83 19.67
C TYR A 9 -28.17 32.61 18.74
N GLY A 10 -29.02 31.60 18.94
CA GLY A 10 -29.10 30.44 18.04
C GLY A 10 -29.47 30.82 16.60
N LYS A 11 -30.45 31.72 16.42
CA LYS A 11 -30.84 32.23 15.09
C LYS A 11 -29.74 33.06 14.42
N LYS A 12 -28.97 33.85 15.17
CA LYS A 12 -27.84 34.64 14.63
C LYS A 12 -26.65 33.77 14.24
N ILE A 13 -26.33 32.73 15.01
CA ILE A 13 -25.26 31.78 14.65
C ILE A 13 -25.65 30.96 13.41
N MET A 14 -26.92 30.56 13.30
CA MET A 14 -27.42 29.84 12.12
C MET A 14 -27.43 30.72 10.87
N LEU A 15 -27.76 32.01 10.98
CA LEU A 15 -27.68 32.98 9.88
C LEU A 15 -26.25 33.26 9.44
N VAL A 16 -25.28 33.33 10.37
CA VAL A 16 -23.85 33.50 10.02
C VAL A 16 -23.29 32.22 9.40
N ALA A 17 -23.67 31.03 9.89
CA ALA A 17 -23.29 29.76 9.27
C ALA A 17 -23.91 29.57 7.87
N MET A 18 -25.16 29.99 7.66
CA MET A 18 -25.78 30.02 6.33
C MET A 18 -25.17 31.08 5.41
N PHE A 19 -24.77 32.24 5.94
CA PHE A 19 -24.06 33.25 5.16
C PHE A 19 -22.68 32.77 4.72
N PHE A 20 -21.92 32.07 5.59
CA PHE A 20 -20.66 31.42 5.21
C PHE A 20 -20.87 30.25 4.24
N LEU A 21 -21.91 29.43 4.42
CA LEU A 21 -22.25 28.37 3.47
C LEU A 21 -22.72 28.92 2.11
N MET A 22 -23.40 30.07 2.04
CA MET A 22 -23.76 30.70 0.77
C MET A 22 -22.59 31.49 0.16
N PHE A 23 -21.65 32.00 0.95
CA PHE A 23 -20.43 32.65 0.45
C PHE A 23 -19.41 31.64 -0.08
N SER A 24 -19.36 30.43 0.49
CA SER A 24 -18.60 29.28 -0.04
C SER A 24 -19.14 28.74 -1.37
N PHE A 25 -20.32 29.17 -1.82
CA PHE A 25 -20.93 28.78 -3.10
C PHE A 25 -21.06 29.93 -4.12
N TRP A 26 -20.55 31.14 -3.82
CA TRP A 26 -20.65 32.32 -4.70
C TRP A 26 -19.32 32.77 -5.34
N ASN A 27 -18.22 32.05 -5.16
CA ASN A 27 -16.98 32.28 -5.92
C ASN A 27 -16.65 31.11 -6.86
N ALA A 28 -17.67 30.60 -7.53
CA ALA A 28 -17.53 29.72 -8.68
C ALA A 28 -18.30 30.35 -9.84
N ASN A 29 -17.74 31.40 -10.43
CA ASN A 29 -17.98 31.83 -11.82
C ASN A 29 -17.16 33.08 -12.11
N ALA A 30 -15.88 32.85 -12.39
CA ALA A 30 -15.11 33.71 -13.26
C ALA A 30 -14.49 32.78 -14.31
N GLN A 31 -15.29 32.43 -15.32
CA GLN A 31 -14.76 31.81 -16.53
C GLN A 31 -14.19 32.95 -17.37
N GLN A 32 -12.88 33.13 -17.30
CA GLN A 32 -12.15 33.81 -18.37
C GLN A 32 -11.89 32.75 -19.44
N ASP A 33 -12.53 32.96 -20.61
CA ASP A 33 -12.15 32.28 -21.84
C ASP A 33 -10.77 32.80 -22.26
N THR A 34 -9.72 32.19 -21.74
CA THR A 34 -8.43 32.13 -22.40
C THR A 34 -8.36 30.79 -23.13
N MET A 35 -8.09 30.82 -24.43
CA MET A 35 -7.70 29.63 -25.18
C MET A 35 -6.32 29.19 -24.71
N GLU A 36 -6.29 28.58 -23.53
CA GLU A 36 -5.12 27.89 -23.00
C GLU A 36 -5.01 26.61 -23.81
N GLN A 37 -3.97 26.50 -24.63
CA GLN A 37 -3.63 25.25 -25.27
C GLN A 37 -3.49 24.23 -24.13
N GLN A 38 -4.36 23.22 -24.13
CA GLN A 38 -4.25 22.13 -23.17
C GLN A 38 -2.80 21.65 -23.23
N PRO A 39 -2.14 21.54 -22.07
CA PRO A 39 -0.77 21.08 -22.02
C PRO A 39 -0.57 19.73 -22.70
N PRO A 40 0.67 19.38 -23.03
CA PRO A 40 1.01 18.01 -23.40
C PRO A 40 0.58 17.08 -22.26
N GLN A 41 -0.51 16.35 -22.49
CA GLN A 41 -0.95 15.25 -21.64
C GLN A 41 -0.16 14.01 -22.02
N VAL A 42 0.35 13.28 -21.03
CA VAL A 42 0.95 11.97 -21.29
C VAL A 42 -0.14 10.99 -21.70
N ASP A 43 -0.06 10.46 -22.91
CA ASP A 43 -0.96 9.40 -23.37
C ASP A 43 -0.42 8.05 -22.91
N TYR A 44 -1.03 7.51 -21.86
CA TYR A 44 -0.68 6.18 -21.33
C TYR A 44 -1.29 5.03 -22.12
N GLN A 45 -2.14 5.28 -23.13
CA GLN A 45 -2.76 4.25 -23.99
C GLN A 45 -3.47 3.11 -23.21
N GLY A 46 -4.01 3.43 -22.03
CA GLY A 46 -4.64 2.47 -21.13
C GLY A 46 -3.67 1.50 -20.43
N GLN A 47 -2.35 1.72 -20.53
CA GLN A 47 -1.34 1.00 -19.76
C GLN A 47 -1.16 1.66 -18.39
N PRO A 48 -0.86 0.88 -17.33
CA PRO A 48 -0.57 1.46 -16.03
C PRO A 48 0.75 2.24 -16.09
N PRO A 49 0.81 3.44 -15.49
CA PRO A 49 2.03 4.24 -15.36
C PRO A 49 3.16 3.46 -14.69
N VAL A 50 4.29 3.38 -15.38
CA VAL A 50 5.54 2.77 -14.90
C VAL A 50 6.53 3.89 -14.65
N ASP A 51 7.37 3.69 -13.65
CA ASP A 51 8.50 4.55 -13.29
C ASP A 51 9.61 3.56 -12.94
N TYR A 52 10.54 3.36 -13.87
CA TYR A 52 11.50 2.26 -13.85
C TYR A 52 12.72 2.57 -12.97
N ASP A 53 13.23 3.80 -12.99
CA ASP A 53 14.38 4.23 -12.19
C ASP A 53 14.02 4.88 -10.84
N LEU A 54 12.73 5.07 -10.59
CA LEU A 54 12.14 5.46 -9.29
C LEU A 54 12.51 6.88 -8.86
N ASP A 55 12.68 7.77 -9.83
CA ASP A 55 13.05 9.16 -9.64
C ASP A 55 11.83 10.09 -9.42
N GLY A 56 10.62 9.55 -9.66
CA GLY A 56 9.34 10.23 -9.51
C GLY A 56 8.69 10.65 -10.83
N LEU A 57 9.32 10.38 -11.97
CA LEU A 57 8.80 10.63 -13.32
C LEU A 57 8.40 9.30 -13.99
N THR A 58 7.27 9.28 -14.70
CA THR A 58 6.85 8.02 -15.36
C THR A 58 7.56 7.83 -16.69
N ASP A 59 7.92 6.61 -17.08
CA ASP A 59 8.60 6.28 -18.34
C ASP A 59 7.91 6.92 -19.56
N GLN A 60 6.57 6.97 -19.57
CA GLN A 60 5.83 7.61 -20.66
C GLN A 60 5.97 9.13 -20.67
N ALA A 61 6.04 9.78 -19.50
CA ALA A 61 6.26 11.21 -19.39
C ALA A 61 7.65 11.59 -19.89
N GLU A 62 8.66 10.82 -19.50
CA GLU A 62 10.03 10.96 -19.97
C GLU A 62 10.13 10.86 -21.49
N ILE A 63 9.54 9.82 -22.09
CA ILE A 63 9.59 9.63 -23.55
C ILE A 63 8.77 10.69 -24.29
N GLN A 64 7.57 11.02 -23.81
CA GLN A 64 6.61 11.83 -24.56
C GLN A 64 6.85 13.33 -24.37
N ILE A 65 7.16 13.77 -23.15
CA ILE A 65 7.24 15.18 -22.77
C ILE A 65 8.69 15.61 -22.61
N TYR A 66 9.42 15.02 -21.65
CA TYR A 66 10.69 15.57 -21.17
C TYR A 66 11.92 15.13 -21.98
N LYS A 67 11.78 14.09 -22.80
CA LYS A 67 12.84 13.50 -23.63
C LYS A 67 14.07 13.01 -22.84
N THR A 68 13.85 12.60 -21.58
CA THR A 68 14.83 11.99 -20.69
C THR A 68 14.97 10.47 -20.90
N ASP A 69 15.93 9.82 -20.24
CA ASP A 69 16.14 8.37 -20.31
C ASP A 69 15.43 7.64 -19.15
N PRO A 70 14.39 6.81 -19.41
CA PRO A 70 13.62 6.12 -18.37
C PRO A 70 14.35 5.11 -17.50
N LYS A 71 15.67 4.98 -17.68
CA LYS A 71 16.52 4.07 -16.90
C LYS A 71 17.60 4.82 -16.15
N ASN A 72 17.65 6.13 -16.29
CA ASN A 72 18.66 6.96 -15.70
C ASN A 72 17.96 8.06 -14.89
N PRO A 73 17.96 7.96 -13.54
CA PRO A 73 17.20 8.88 -12.71
C PRO A 73 17.74 10.31 -12.72
N ASP A 74 18.83 10.59 -13.44
CA ASP A 74 19.55 11.86 -13.57
C ASP A 74 20.14 11.90 -15.00
N THR A 75 19.33 12.32 -15.97
CA THR A 75 19.63 12.17 -17.40
C THR A 75 20.84 13.01 -17.83
N ASP A 76 20.99 14.21 -17.28
CA ASP A 76 22.07 15.13 -17.65
C ASP A 76 23.33 15.02 -16.75
N GLY A 77 23.22 14.30 -15.64
CA GLY A 77 24.33 13.89 -14.77
C GLY A 77 24.79 14.98 -13.81
N ASP A 78 23.94 15.93 -13.47
CA ASP A 78 24.27 17.07 -12.61
C ASP A 78 24.06 16.79 -11.10
N GLY A 79 23.42 15.65 -10.78
CA GLY A 79 23.15 15.17 -9.44
C GLY A 79 21.75 15.46 -8.91
N TYR A 80 20.88 16.09 -9.69
CA TYR A 80 19.44 16.16 -9.43
C TYR A 80 18.70 15.06 -10.19
N TYR A 81 17.52 14.70 -9.70
CA TYR A 81 16.69 13.69 -10.37
C TYR A 81 15.73 14.35 -11.33
N ASP A 82 15.50 13.77 -12.52
CA ASP A 82 14.64 14.34 -13.56
C ASP A 82 13.24 14.64 -13.01
N GLY A 83 12.68 13.73 -12.21
CA GLY A 83 11.41 13.91 -11.50
C GLY A 83 11.41 15.06 -10.49
N THR A 84 12.55 15.36 -9.86
CA THR A 84 12.68 16.51 -8.93
C THR A 84 12.78 17.83 -9.70
N GLU A 85 13.49 17.83 -10.81
CA GLU A 85 13.69 18.98 -11.68
C GLU A 85 12.37 19.41 -12.30
N THR A 86 11.64 18.47 -12.90
CA THR A 86 10.33 18.74 -13.51
C THR A 86 9.31 19.30 -12.51
N VAL A 87 9.28 18.79 -11.28
CA VAL A 87 8.43 19.34 -10.19
C VAL A 87 8.89 20.75 -9.78
N SER A 88 10.19 21.03 -9.87
CA SER A 88 10.78 22.32 -9.51
C SER A 88 10.81 23.31 -10.67
N LEU A 89 10.15 23.00 -11.79
CA LEU A 89 10.14 23.79 -13.03
C LEU A 89 11.52 23.92 -13.70
N ALA A 90 12.39 22.94 -13.48
CA ALA A 90 13.69 22.82 -14.15
C ALA A 90 13.64 21.87 -15.35
N ASP A 91 14.55 22.10 -16.31
CA ASP A 91 14.74 21.25 -17.48
C ASP A 91 15.69 20.11 -17.13
N PRO A 92 15.23 18.84 -17.10
CA PRO A 92 16.04 17.68 -16.72
C PRO A 92 17.10 17.27 -17.77
N LEU A 93 17.27 18.10 -18.81
CA LEU A 93 18.32 17.94 -19.82
C LEU A 93 19.37 19.06 -19.74
N ASP A 94 19.24 20.01 -18.82
CA ASP A 94 20.15 21.13 -18.65
C ASP A 94 20.90 21.08 -17.31
N ALA A 95 22.07 20.44 -17.33
CA ALA A 95 22.94 20.24 -16.17
C ALA A 95 23.44 21.54 -15.49
N ALA A 96 23.16 22.71 -16.07
CA ALA A 96 23.46 24.00 -15.45
C ALA A 96 22.30 24.55 -14.60
N MET A 97 21.11 23.95 -14.70
CA MET A 97 19.89 24.43 -14.08
C MET A 97 19.72 23.87 -12.68
N ILE A 98 19.69 24.74 -11.67
CA ILE A 98 19.54 24.31 -10.27
C ILE A 98 18.04 24.35 -9.88
N PRO A 99 17.46 23.24 -9.38
CA PRO A 99 16.09 23.19 -8.89
C PRO A 99 15.80 24.25 -7.83
N GLY A 100 14.69 24.99 -8.01
CA GLY A 100 14.23 25.98 -7.02
C GLY A 100 14.88 27.36 -7.13
N ILE A 101 15.73 27.61 -8.13
CA ILE A 101 16.14 28.97 -8.52
C ILE A 101 15.23 29.41 -9.68
N PRO A 102 14.34 30.42 -9.51
CA PRO A 102 13.43 30.82 -10.57
C PRO A 102 14.19 31.47 -11.72
N ILE A 103 14.29 30.78 -12.86
CA ILE A 103 14.59 31.40 -14.15
C ILE A 103 13.35 32.17 -14.62
N THR A 104 13.57 33.40 -15.09
CA THR A 104 12.52 34.39 -15.38
C THR A 104 11.78 34.16 -16.70
N GLU A 105 11.46 32.93 -17.05
CA GLU A 105 10.50 32.61 -18.11
C GLU A 105 9.62 31.48 -17.60
N GLU A 106 8.33 31.76 -17.41
CA GLU A 106 7.38 30.79 -16.87
C GLU A 106 7.15 29.65 -17.88
N PRO A 107 7.52 28.40 -17.59
CA PRO A 107 6.90 27.27 -18.25
C PRO A 107 5.50 27.12 -17.67
N VAL A 108 4.48 27.09 -18.54
CA VAL A 108 3.11 26.75 -18.17
C VAL A 108 3.10 25.28 -17.75
N VAL A 109 3.38 25.04 -16.47
CA VAL A 109 3.17 23.73 -15.85
C VAL A 109 1.71 23.59 -15.57
N THR A 110 1.17 22.59 -16.20
CA THR A 110 -0.23 22.26 -16.10
C THR A 110 -0.41 21.12 -15.14
N ASN A 111 -1.45 21.26 -14.34
CA ASN A 111 -1.83 20.38 -13.25
C ASN A 111 -2.33 18.98 -13.70
N ASP A 112 -1.71 18.38 -14.71
CA ASP A 112 -1.77 16.94 -14.96
C ASP A 112 -0.54 16.26 -14.34
N GLU A 113 -0.18 16.75 -13.15
CA GLU A 113 0.65 16.08 -12.17
C GLU A 113 0.24 14.62 -12.07
N VAL A 114 1.24 13.72 -12.01
CA VAL A 114 1.03 12.32 -11.64
C VAL A 114 0.15 12.36 -10.38
N PRO A 115 -1.11 11.89 -10.44
CA PRO A 115 -2.10 12.27 -9.44
C PRO A 115 -1.56 11.91 -8.06
N TRP A 116 -1.68 12.77 -7.05
CA TRP A 116 -1.33 12.42 -5.66
C TRP A 116 -1.82 11.00 -5.27
N ALA A 117 -2.95 10.57 -5.85
CA ALA A 117 -3.53 9.25 -5.73
C ALA A 117 -2.60 8.12 -6.21
N TRP A 118 -1.84 8.34 -7.28
CA TRP A 118 -0.82 7.43 -7.79
C TRP A 118 0.30 7.23 -6.77
N TYR A 119 0.95 8.30 -6.29
CA TYR A 119 2.01 8.18 -5.28
C TYR A 119 1.48 7.57 -3.97
N VAL A 120 0.32 8.03 -3.50
CA VAL A 120 -0.28 7.53 -2.26
C VAL A 120 -0.68 6.06 -2.40
N SER A 121 -1.23 5.63 -3.54
CA SER A 121 -1.59 4.22 -3.75
C SER A 121 -0.35 3.32 -3.79
N ARG A 122 0.73 3.71 -4.48
CA ARG A 122 2.01 2.99 -4.49
C ARG A 122 2.63 2.92 -3.09
N ALA A 123 2.79 4.07 -2.43
CA ALA A 123 3.39 4.15 -1.10
C ALA A 123 2.59 3.34 -0.07
N SER A 124 1.26 3.50 -0.03
CA SER A 124 0.42 2.74 0.90
C SER A 124 0.39 1.24 0.58
N GLY A 125 0.46 0.83 -0.69
CA GLY A 125 0.56 -0.57 -1.09
C GLY A 125 1.87 -1.21 -0.65
N LEU A 126 3.00 -0.56 -0.90
CA LEU A 126 4.33 -1.01 -0.46
C LEU A 126 4.44 -1.08 1.06
N VAL A 127 3.95 -0.05 1.77
CA VAL A 127 3.92 -0.03 3.24
C VAL A 127 3.01 -1.14 3.78
N ALA A 128 1.82 -1.34 3.21
CA ALA A 128 0.92 -2.41 3.60
C ALA A 128 1.58 -3.79 3.44
N PHE A 129 2.26 -4.02 2.32
CA PHE A 129 2.98 -5.27 2.06
C PHE A 129 4.14 -5.49 3.04
N LEU A 130 4.96 -4.47 3.29
CA LEU A 130 6.05 -4.54 4.26
C LEU A 130 5.54 -4.86 5.66
N LEU A 131 4.45 -4.22 6.08
CA LEU A 131 3.82 -4.48 7.37
C LEU A 131 3.23 -5.90 7.42
N LEU A 132 2.59 -6.38 6.36
CA LEU A 132 2.12 -7.77 6.28
C LEU A 132 3.28 -8.77 6.40
N TYR A 133 4.38 -8.52 5.69
CA TYR A 133 5.62 -9.31 5.75
C TYR A 133 6.16 -9.36 7.19
N LEU A 134 6.31 -8.20 7.85
CA LEU A 134 6.81 -8.10 9.21
C LEU A 134 5.88 -8.77 10.22
N SER A 135 4.56 -8.65 10.03
CA SER A 135 3.59 -9.34 10.86
C SER A 135 3.78 -10.86 10.80
N ILE A 136 3.92 -11.42 9.60
CA ILE A 136 4.17 -12.86 9.42
C ILE A 136 5.51 -13.25 10.04
N PHE A 137 6.57 -12.46 9.81
CA PHE A 137 7.89 -12.68 10.41
C PHE A 137 7.81 -12.78 11.94
N PHE A 138 7.19 -11.80 12.62
CA PHE A 138 7.04 -11.83 14.07
C PHE A 138 6.15 -13.00 14.54
N GLY A 139 5.12 -13.35 13.79
CA GLY A 139 4.29 -14.53 14.06
C GLY A 139 5.08 -15.85 14.04
N LEU A 140 6.02 -15.98 13.10
CA LEU A 140 6.91 -17.14 12.99
C LEU A 140 7.99 -17.14 14.09
N VAL A 141 8.58 -15.98 14.40
CA VAL A 141 9.64 -15.81 15.39
C VAL A 141 9.24 -16.25 16.80
N ILE A 142 7.97 -16.07 17.21
CA ILE A 142 7.46 -16.52 18.52
C ILE A 142 7.81 -18.00 18.81
N ARG A 143 7.93 -18.82 17.76
CA ARG A 143 8.15 -20.27 17.86
C ARG A 143 9.62 -20.69 17.85
N VAL A 144 10.56 -19.75 17.83
CA VAL A 144 11.98 -20.01 17.61
C VAL A 144 12.81 -19.72 18.87
N PRO A 145 13.20 -20.73 19.67
CA PRO A 145 13.84 -20.50 20.97
C PRO A 145 15.18 -19.77 20.89
N PHE A 146 15.96 -19.97 19.82
CA PHE A 146 17.31 -19.40 19.73
C PHE A 146 17.31 -17.88 19.51
N VAL A 147 16.21 -17.31 18.97
CA VAL A 147 16.10 -15.86 18.77
C VAL A 147 15.41 -15.16 19.94
N HIS A 148 14.95 -15.87 20.97
CA HIS A 148 14.22 -15.26 22.10
C HIS A 148 15.04 -14.24 22.90
N LYS A 149 16.37 -14.29 22.79
CA LYS A 149 17.27 -13.27 23.35
C LYS A 149 17.17 -11.92 22.63
N ILE A 150 16.84 -11.93 21.35
CA ILE A 150 16.70 -10.74 20.50
C ILE A 150 15.23 -10.32 20.43
N PHE A 151 14.36 -11.30 20.17
CA PHE A 151 12.92 -11.10 20.00
C PHE A 151 12.16 -11.83 21.10
N SER A 152 11.74 -11.11 22.13
CA SER A 152 10.97 -11.72 23.22
C SER A 152 9.65 -12.30 22.68
N PRO A 153 9.20 -13.48 23.16
CA PRO A 153 7.95 -14.08 22.67
C PRO A 153 6.72 -13.19 22.88
N LEU A 154 6.65 -12.48 24.02
CA LEU A 154 5.55 -11.56 24.32
C LEU A 154 5.61 -10.31 23.44
N GLY A 155 6.79 -9.70 23.29
CA GLY A 155 6.98 -8.53 22.42
C GLY A 155 6.69 -8.88 20.96
N SER A 156 7.15 -10.04 20.48
CA SER A 156 6.85 -10.52 19.12
C SER A 156 5.36 -10.76 18.90
N MET A 157 4.63 -11.28 19.90
CA MET A 157 3.17 -11.45 19.81
C MET A 157 2.44 -10.11 19.77
N GLN A 158 2.87 -9.12 20.56
CA GLN A 158 2.31 -7.76 20.52
C GLN A 158 2.61 -7.07 19.18
N ALA A 159 3.86 -7.15 18.70
CA ALA A 159 4.29 -6.63 17.42
C ALA A 159 3.50 -7.25 16.26
N HIS A 160 3.38 -8.58 16.20
CA HIS A 160 2.55 -9.29 15.23
C HIS A 160 1.12 -8.75 15.17
N GLY A 161 0.46 -8.61 16.32
CA GLY A 161 -0.92 -8.14 16.39
C GLY A 161 -1.09 -6.66 16.03
N TRP A 162 -0.17 -5.80 16.45
CA TRP A 162 -0.21 -4.36 16.17
C TRP A 162 0.14 -4.05 14.71
N ILE A 163 1.22 -4.64 14.19
CA ILE A 163 1.67 -4.48 12.81
C ILE A 163 0.61 -5.02 11.83
N ALA A 164 -0.06 -6.14 12.16
CA ALA A 164 -1.17 -6.65 11.34
C ALA A 164 -2.30 -5.61 11.16
N LEU A 165 -2.63 -4.86 12.21
CA LEU A 165 -3.66 -3.82 12.15
C LEU A 165 -3.22 -2.65 11.27
N GLN A 166 -1.94 -2.25 11.36
CA GLN A 166 -1.38 -1.21 10.49
C GLN A 166 -1.34 -1.67 9.03
N ALA A 167 -0.98 -2.94 8.76
CA ALA A 167 -1.03 -3.51 7.42
C ALA A 167 -2.44 -3.42 6.82
N LEU A 168 -3.48 -3.73 7.60
CA LEU A 168 -4.87 -3.58 7.15
C LEU A 168 -5.24 -2.11 6.89
N PHE A 169 -4.81 -1.19 7.75
CA PHE A 169 -5.07 0.24 7.57
C PHE A 169 -4.48 0.76 6.26
N PHE A 170 -3.20 0.47 5.98
CA PHE A 170 -2.56 0.88 4.73
C PHE A 170 -3.10 0.13 3.51
N ALA A 171 -3.46 -1.15 3.63
CA ALA A 171 -4.11 -1.89 2.54
C ALA A 171 -5.48 -1.28 2.19
N PHE A 172 -6.21 -0.79 3.18
CA PHE A 172 -7.48 -0.09 2.96
C PHE A 172 -7.27 1.26 2.28
N ILE A 173 -6.27 2.05 2.70
CA ILE A 173 -5.88 3.29 2.00
C ILE A 173 -5.50 3.00 0.56
N HIS A 174 -4.63 2.00 0.34
CA HIS A 174 -4.21 1.57 -0.99
C HIS A 174 -5.42 1.30 -1.88
N GLY A 175 -6.37 0.48 -1.43
CA GLY A 175 -7.58 0.18 -2.20
C GLY A 175 -8.48 1.40 -2.45
N VAL A 176 -8.73 2.24 -1.44
CA VAL A 176 -9.66 3.39 -1.55
C VAL A 176 -9.08 4.53 -2.38
N VAL A 177 -7.77 4.78 -2.30
CA VAL A 177 -7.14 5.87 -3.04
C VAL A 177 -7.17 5.62 -4.55
N LEU A 178 -7.22 4.36 -5.00
CA LEU A 178 -7.36 4.00 -6.41
C LEU A 178 -8.66 4.51 -7.08
N ILE A 179 -9.65 4.96 -6.30
CA ILE A 179 -10.86 5.63 -6.85
C ILE A 179 -10.50 6.97 -7.50
N PHE A 180 -9.45 7.63 -6.99
CA PHE A 180 -8.97 8.90 -7.48
C PHE A 180 -7.88 8.74 -8.56
N ASP A 181 -7.56 7.50 -8.92
CA ASP A 181 -6.63 7.21 -10.00
C ASP A 181 -7.30 7.45 -11.36
N LYS A 182 -6.75 8.38 -12.13
CA LYS A 182 -7.27 8.77 -13.45
C LYS A 182 -6.97 7.74 -14.54
N PHE A 183 -6.03 6.82 -14.33
CA PHE A 183 -5.55 5.89 -15.35
C PHE A 183 -6.39 4.62 -15.40
N ILE A 184 -6.61 3.99 -14.25
CA ILE A 184 -7.38 2.73 -14.17
C ILE A 184 -8.89 2.96 -13.96
N ASN A 185 -9.29 4.19 -13.57
CA ASN A 185 -10.68 4.64 -13.45
C ASN A 185 -11.59 3.63 -12.71
N LEU A 186 -11.15 3.21 -11.52
CA LEU A 186 -11.88 2.23 -10.71
C LEU A 186 -13.01 2.89 -9.92
N SER A 187 -14.17 2.25 -9.92
CA SER A 187 -15.26 2.63 -9.01
C SER A 187 -15.10 1.95 -7.64
N LEU A 188 -15.81 2.46 -6.63
CA LEU A 188 -15.96 1.81 -5.32
C LEU A 188 -16.38 0.34 -5.42
N TRP A 189 -17.23 0.01 -6.41
CA TRP A 189 -17.69 -1.35 -6.62
C TRP A 189 -16.56 -2.29 -7.05
N ASN A 190 -15.61 -1.78 -7.84
CA ASN A 190 -14.47 -2.55 -8.34
C ASN A 190 -13.48 -2.92 -7.24
N ILE A 191 -13.41 -2.13 -6.18
CA ILE A 191 -12.51 -2.35 -5.04
C ILE A 191 -13.07 -3.41 -4.09
N PHE A 192 -14.37 -3.35 -3.80
CA PHE A 192 -15.00 -4.23 -2.81
C PHE A 192 -15.67 -5.46 -3.41
N VAL A 193 -15.95 -5.52 -4.71
CA VAL A 193 -16.57 -6.70 -5.32
C VAL A 193 -15.56 -7.39 -6.23
N PRO A 194 -15.10 -8.60 -5.87
CA PRO A 194 -14.12 -9.31 -6.69
C PRO A 194 -14.69 -9.60 -8.08
N PHE A 195 -13.83 -9.58 -9.10
CA PHE A 195 -14.14 -9.84 -10.50
C PHE A 195 -15.09 -8.82 -11.18
N SER A 196 -15.37 -7.69 -10.54
CA SER A 196 -16.28 -6.68 -11.09
C SER A 196 -15.61 -5.63 -11.98
N SER A 197 -14.27 -5.54 -11.95
CA SER A 197 -13.49 -4.61 -12.77
C SER A 197 -13.38 -5.07 -14.22
N SER A 198 -13.43 -4.15 -15.18
CA SER A 198 -13.05 -4.43 -16.57
C SER A 198 -11.53 -4.46 -16.75
N TYR A 199 -10.79 -3.77 -15.89
CA TYR A 199 -9.33 -3.80 -15.83
C TYR A 199 -8.89 -4.99 -14.98
N GLU A 200 -8.11 -5.91 -15.57
CA GLU A 200 -7.47 -7.07 -14.91
C GLU A 200 -8.34 -7.76 -13.83
N PRO A 201 -9.55 -8.25 -14.17
CA PRO A 201 -10.58 -8.67 -13.22
C PRO A 201 -10.09 -9.70 -12.20
N THR A 202 -9.29 -10.67 -12.64
CA THR A 202 -8.77 -11.75 -11.81
C THR A 202 -7.74 -11.25 -10.81
N LEU A 203 -6.80 -10.41 -11.27
CA LEU A 203 -5.71 -9.92 -10.42
C LEU A 203 -6.21 -8.90 -9.39
N LEU A 204 -7.17 -8.04 -9.76
CA LEU A 204 -7.84 -7.16 -8.80
C LEU A 204 -8.64 -7.98 -7.78
N ALA A 205 -9.35 -9.03 -8.21
CA ALA A 205 -10.08 -9.90 -7.30
C ALA A 205 -9.19 -10.55 -6.23
N LEU A 206 -7.95 -10.95 -6.58
CA LEU A 206 -6.99 -11.47 -5.60
C LEU A 206 -6.66 -10.44 -4.50
N GLY A 207 -6.55 -9.16 -4.86
CA GLY A 207 -6.38 -8.06 -3.90
C GLY A 207 -7.58 -7.89 -2.97
N THR A 208 -8.80 -7.84 -3.53
CA THR A 208 -10.05 -7.75 -2.74
C THR A 208 -10.24 -8.95 -1.80
N ILE A 209 -10.01 -10.17 -2.29
CA ILE A 209 -10.09 -11.40 -1.48
C ILE A 209 -9.04 -11.37 -0.37
N SER A 210 -7.83 -10.89 -0.66
CA SER A 210 -6.76 -10.71 0.35
C SER A 210 -7.19 -9.72 1.43
N LEU A 211 -7.75 -8.57 1.07
CA LEU A 211 -8.28 -7.60 2.04
C LEU A 211 -9.32 -8.24 2.98
N TYR A 212 -10.24 -9.03 2.42
CA TYR A 212 -11.25 -9.74 3.22
C TYR A 212 -10.64 -10.80 4.15
N LEU A 213 -9.68 -11.58 3.66
CA LEU A 213 -8.96 -12.53 4.50
C LEU A 213 -8.20 -11.82 5.63
N MET A 214 -7.58 -10.67 5.39
CA MET A 214 -6.93 -9.86 6.44
C MET A 214 -7.93 -9.45 7.52
N ILE A 215 -9.09 -8.92 7.13
CA ILE A 215 -10.16 -8.52 8.06
C ILE A 215 -10.61 -9.71 8.90
N ILE A 216 -10.92 -10.84 8.26
CA ILE A 216 -11.36 -12.06 8.95
C ILE A 216 -10.29 -12.55 9.93
N LEU A 217 -9.02 -12.60 9.52
CA LEU A 217 -7.90 -13.05 10.35
C LEU A 217 -7.70 -12.15 11.57
N ILE A 218 -7.81 -10.83 11.40
CA ILE A 218 -7.65 -9.84 12.48
C ILE A 218 -8.83 -9.93 13.44
N VAL A 219 -10.06 -9.84 12.94
CA VAL A 219 -11.28 -9.92 13.76
C VAL A 219 -11.31 -11.22 14.57
N THR A 220 -11.02 -12.36 13.95
CA THR A 220 -11.02 -13.66 14.64
C THR A 220 -9.86 -13.81 15.61
N SER A 221 -8.71 -13.17 15.36
CA SER A 221 -7.56 -13.22 16.28
C SER A 221 -7.74 -12.32 17.51
N TYR A 222 -8.29 -11.11 17.36
CA TYR A 222 -8.66 -10.27 18.51
C TYR A 222 -9.88 -10.84 19.25
N GLY A 223 -10.82 -11.43 18.52
CA GLY A 223 -11.99 -12.14 19.04
C GLY A 223 -11.71 -13.55 19.56
N ARG A 224 -10.45 -14.01 19.62
CA ARG A 224 -10.10 -15.41 19.90
C ARG A 224 -10.67 -15.97 21.21
N LYS A 225 -10.97 -15.11 22.19
CA LYS A 225 -11.55 -15.51 23.48
C LYS A 225 -13.01 -15.99 23.37
N TYR A 226 -13.70 -15.65 22.28
CA TYR A 226 -15.10 -15.98 22.05
C TYR A 226 -15.29 -17.20 21.14
N MET A 227 -14.23 -17.91 20.77
CA MET A 227 -14.30 -19.06 19.86
C MET A 227 -13.38 -20.19 20.29
N SER A 228 -13.65 -21.39 19.76
CA SER A 228 -12.80 -22.54 20.05
C SER A 228 -11.42 -22.40 19.43
N GLN A 229 -10.40 -22.91 20.13
CA GLN A 229 -9.01 -22.88 19.66
C GLN A 229 -8.80 -23.63 18.33
N LYS A 230 -9.63 -24.65 18.03
CA LYS A 230 -9.56 -25.40 16.77
C LYS A 230 -10.03 -24.55 15.60
N ILE A 231 -11.18 -23.88 15.77
CA ILE A 231 -11.76 -22.99 14.75
C ILE A 231 -10.82 -21.81 14.51
N TRP A 232 -10.36 -21.15 15.57
CA TRP A 232 -9.42 -20.04 15.44
C TRP A 232 -8.15 -20.46 14.68
N ARG A 233 -7.57 -21.63 14.97
CA ARG A 233 -6.39 -22.12 14.24
C ARG A 233 -6.68 -22.43 12.78
N ALA A 234 -7.84 -23.01 12.48
CA ALA A 234 -8.22 -23.33 11.10
C ALA A 234 -8.40 -22.04 10.28
N ILE A 235 -9.10 -21.04 10.83
CA ILE A 235 -9.22 -19.73 10.21
C ILE A 235 -7.85 -19.07 10.10
N HIS A 236 -7.07 -19.04 11.18
CA HIS A 236 -5.76 -18.42 11.16
C HIS A 236 -4.83 -19.06 10.14
N PHE A 237 -4.92 -20.37 9.90
CA PHE A 237 -4.13 -21.07 8.88
C PHE A 237 -4.46 -20.65 7.45
N SER A 238 -5.62 -20.03 7.19
CA SER A 238 -5.93 -19.44 5.88
C SER A 238 -5.03 -18.26 5.51
N ASN A 239 -4.17 -17.80 6.42
CA ASN A 239 -3.14 -16.79 6.13
C ASN A 239 -2.23 -17.18 4.96
N ILE A 240 -2.06 -18.48 4.68
CA ILE A 240 -1.28 -18.95 3.52
C ILE A 240 -1.93 -18.47 2.21
N PHE A 241 -3.26 -18.55 2.11
CA PHE A 241 -3.99 -18.07 0.93
C PHE A 241 -3.92 -16.56 0.81
N LEU A 242 -4.09 -15.84 1.92
CA LEU A 242 -3.90 -14.39 1.97
C LEU A 242 -2.53 -14.00 1.39
N TYR A 243 -1.47 -14.64 1.89
CA TYR A 243 -0.12 -14.29 1.50
C TYR A 243 0.17 -14.62 0.03
N VAL A 244 -0.26 -15.80 -0.45
CA VAL A 244 -0.12 -16.18 -1.86
C VAL A 244 -0.88 -15.24 -2.78
N PHE A 245 -2.14 -14.93 -2.48
CA PHE A 245 -2.94 -14.02 -3.30
C PHE A 245 -2.35 -12.61 -3.33
N THR A 246 -1.84 -12.12 -2.20
CA THR A 246 -1.17 -10.81 -2.12
C THR A 246 0.11 -10.79 -2.96
N ILE A 247 0.95 -11.84 -2.89
CA ILE A 247 2.18 -11.93 -3.70
C ILE A 247 1.86 -11.95 -5.19
N VAL A 248 0.88 -12.76 -5.62
CA VAL A 248 0.49 -12.85 -7.03
C VAL A 248 -0.08 -11.52 -7.51
N HIS A 249 -0.96 -10.89 -6.72
CA HIS A 249 -1.49 -9.56 -7.00
C HIS A 249 -0.37 -8.52 -7.17
N ALA A 250 0.57 -8.46 -6.22
CA ALA A 250 1.69 -7.53 -6.26
C ALA A 250 2.61 -7.77 -7.47
N LEU A 251 3.04 -9.01 -7.71
CA LEU A 251 3.98 -9.34 -8.79
C LEU A 251 3.41 -9.09 -10.19
N MET A 252 2.10 -9.29 -10.38
CA MET A 252 1.49 -9.23 -11.70
C MET A 252 0.94 -7.83 -12.02
N LEU A 253 0.49 -7.06 -11.02
CA LEU A 253 -0.06 -5.71 -11.23
C LEU A 253 0.86 -4.57 -10.81
N GLY A 254 1.76 -4.80 -9.83
CA GLY A 254 2.62 -3.76 -9.29
C GLY A 254 3.65 -3.29 -10.30
N THR A 255 3.54 -2.04 -10.74
CA THR A 255 4.48 -1.45 -11.70
C THR A 255 5.88 -1.29 -11.12
N ASP A 256 6.00 -1.10 -9.79
CA ASP A 256 7.28 -1.12 -9.06
C ASP A 256 8.09 -2.40 -9.30
N LEU A 257 7.42 -3.54 -9.49
CA LEU A 257 8.07 -4.85 -9.66
C LEU A 257 8.44 -5.14 -11.12
N LYS A 258 8.25 -4.18 -12.04
CA LYS A 258 8.83 -4.24 -13.38
C LYS A 258 10.35 -3.96 -13.34
N ASN A 259 10.80 -3.11 -12.41
CA ASN A 259 12.22 -2.92 -12.13
C ASN A 259 12.83 -4.24 -11.60
N GLU A 260 13.96 -4.65 -12.18
CA GLU A 260 14.56 -5.95 -11.89
C GLU A 260 15.14 -6.06 -10.48
N VAL A 261 15.74 -4.99 -9.98
CA VAL A 261 16.32 -4.93 -8.64
C VAL A 261 15.21 -5.05 -7.60
N ALA A 262 14.15 -4.25 -7.73
CA ALA A 262 12.98 -4.31 -6.86
C ALA A 262 12.32 -5.69 -6.87
N ARG A 263 12.13 -6.27 -8.07
CA ARG A 263 11.57 -7.62 -8.24
C ARG A 263 12.42 -8.70 -7.57
N ASN A 264 13.74 -8.65 -7.73
CA ASN A 264 14.64 -9.64 -7.14
C ASN A 264 14.68 -9.55 -5.62
N ILE A 265 14.75 -8.34 -5.06
CA ILE A 265 14.65 -8.10 -3.60
C ILE A 265 13.34 -8.69 -3.07
N PHE A 266 12.23 -8.39 -3.76
CA PHE A 266 10.91 -8.92 -3.41
C PHE A 266 10.90 -10.46 -3.42
N ILE A 267 11.37 -11.10 -4.49
CA ILE A 267 11.39 -12.57 -4.61
C ILE A 267 12.25 -13.20 -3.50
N TYR A 268 13.46 -12.70 -3.26
CA TYR A 268 14.36 -13.27 -2.25
C TYR A 268 13.83 -13.09 -0.82
N ALA A 269 13.22 -11.94 -0.51
CA ALA A 269 12.58 -11.72 0.79
C ALA A 269 11.44 -12.70 1.04
N ASN A 270 10.55 -12.91 0.06
CA ASN A 270 9.44 -13.85 0.19
C ASN A 270 9.92 -15.31 0.24
N ALA A 271 10.96 -15.67 -0.54
CA ALA A 271 11.59 -16.98 -0.46
C ALA A 271 12.17 -17.26 0.93
N PHE A 272 12.78 -16.25 1.58
CA PHE A 272 13.25 -16.35 2.95
C PHE A 272 12.12 -16.66 3.94
N LEU A 273 10.97 -15.95 3.87
CA LEU A 273 9.83 -16.22 4.76
C LEU A 273 9.26 -17.64 4.57
N ILE A 274 9.14 -18.09 3.32
CA ILE A 274 8.67 -19.44 3.00
C ILE A 274 9.62 -20.48 3.58
N LEU A 275 10.92 -20.34 3.34
CA LEU A 275 11.93 -21.22 3.92
C LEU A 275 11.87 -21.23 5.44
N PHE A 276 11.76 -20.04 6.06
CA PHE A 276 11.67 -19.89 7.50
C PHE A 276 10.42 -20.57 8.09
N MET A 277 9.28 -20.48 7.40
CA MET A 277 8.05 -21.22 7.76
C MET A 277 8.27 -22.73 7.69
N PHE A 278 8.87 -23.25 6.62
CA PHE A 278 9.13 -24.69 6.47
C PHE A 278 10.10 -25.22 7.53
N VAL A 279 11.17 -24.48 7.83
CA VAL A 279 12.11 -24.83 8.91
C VAL A 279 11.38 -24.88 10.26
N ASN A 280 10.54 -23.88 10.56
CA ASN A 280 9.74 -23.85 11.77
C ASN A 280 8.77 -25.04 11.88
N MET A 281 8.13 -25.39 10.77
CA MET A 281 7.24 -26.56 10.70
C MET A 281 8.01 -27.86 10.93
N PHE A 282 9.16 -28.04 10.27
CA PHE A 282 10.00 -29.23 10.38
C PHE A 282 10.51 -29.45 11.81
N VAL A 283 11.05 -28.40 12.45
CA VAL A 283 11.53 -28.45 13.84
C VAL A 283 10.40 -28.89 14.79
N ARG A 284 9.17 -28.40 14.56
CA ARG A 284 8.01 -28.74 15.39
C ARG A 284 7.55 -30.18 15.19
N ILE A 285 7.47 -30.65 13.95
CA ILE A 285 7.09 -32.03 13.64
C ILE A 285 8.09 -32.99 14.31
N ARG A 286 9.39 -32.72 14.15
CA ARG A 286 10.45 -33.53 14.77
C ARG A 286 10.33 -33.58 16.30
N LYS A 287 10.14 -32.44 16.97
CA LYS A 287 9.93 -32.39 18.43
C LYS A 287 8.70 -33.19 18.89
N ASN A 288 7.60 -33.11 18.14
CA ASN A 288 6.38 -33.86 18.46
C ASN A 288 6.57 -35.38 18.32
N ILE A 289 7.31 -35.82 17.30
CA ILE A 289 7.63 -37.25 17.10
C ILE A 289 8.49 -37.77 18.26
N ILE A 290 9.55 -37.05 18.62
CA ILE A 290 10.44 -37.41 19.74
C ILE A 290 9.64 -37.53 21.05
N ARG A 291 8.77 -36.55 21.35
CA ARG A 291 7.94 -36.57 22.57
C ARG A 291 6.98 -37.77 22.60
N ARG A 292 6.35 -38.12 21.47
CA ARG A 292 5.47 -39.30 21.38
C ARG A 292 6.24 -40.60 21.62
N ASN A 293 7.43 -40.72 21.03
CA ASN A 293 8.27 -41.90 21.22
C ASN A 293 8.71 -42.05 22.69
N SER A 294 9.10 -40.94 23.36
CA SER A 294 9.46 -40.95 24.78
C SER A 294 8.30 -41.43 25.67
N ASN A 295 7.10 -40.87 25.47
CA ASN A 295 5.91 -41.25 26.26
C ASN A 295 5.52 -42.72 26.05
N ASN A 296 5.70 -43.26 24.84
CA ASN A 296 5.43 -44.66 24.55
C ASN A 296 6.42 -45.59 25.30
N VAL A 297 7.69 -45.21 25.38
CA VAL A 297 8.71 -45.98 26.13
C VAL A 297 8.41 -45.96 27.63
N GLU A 298 8.06 -44.82 28.21
CA GLU A 298 7.68 -44.72 29.63
C GLU A 298 6.46 -45.60 29.96
N ASN A 299 5.42 -45.56 29.11
CA ASN A 299 4.22 -46.39 29.32
C ASN A 299 4.52 -47.90 29.26
N ILE A 300 5.43 -48.35 28.40
CA ILE A 300 5.86 -49.76 28.35
C ILE A 300 6.54 -50.16 29.66
N ASN A 301 7.40 -49.28 30.20
CA ASN A 301 8.15 -49.57 31.43
C ASN A 301 7.30 -49.50 32.71
N THR A 302 6.16 -48.80 32.71
CA THR A 302 5.25 -48.73 33.87
C THR A 302 4.24 -49.89 33.95
N VAL A 303 4.12 -50.71 32.90
CA VAL A 303 3.17 -51.83 32.82
C VAL A 303 3.84 -53.19 33.10
N GLN A 304 5.17 -53.21 33.25
CA GLN A 304 5.96 -54.37 33.70
C GLN A 304 6.23 -54.28 35.20
#